data_AF-A0AAW8KGU5-F1
#
_entry.id   AF-A0AAW8KGU5-F1
#
_cell.length_a   1.000
_cell.length_b   1.000
_cell.length_c   1.000
_cell.angle_alpha   90.00
_cell.angle_beta   90.00
_cell.angle_gamma   90.00
#
_symmetry.space_group_name_H-M   'P 1'
#
loop_
_entity.id
_entity.type
_entity.pdbx_description
1 polymer ?
#
loop_
_entity_poly.entity_id
_entity_poly.type
_entity_poly.pdbx_seq_one_letter_code
_entity_poly.pdbx_strand_id
1 'polypeptide(L)' 'MYKSFSMELAGRTLTVDVGRVAAQANGAAFMHYGDTTVLSTATASDKPRDGIDFFPLSVEYEEKIY' A
#
# COMPACT_ATOMS: atom_id res chain seq x y z
N MET A 1 -15.67 6.49 3.66
CA MET A 1 -15.03 7.82 3.48
C MET A 1 -13.53 7.57 3.49
N TYR A 2 -12.80 8.02 2.46
CA TYR A 2 -11.34 7.84 2.38
C TYR A 2 -10.64 9.18 2.67
N LYS A 3 -9.37 9.11 3.07
CA LYS A 3 -8.53 10.30 3.28
C LYS A 3 -7.53 10.42 2.13
N SER A 4 -7.35 11.63 1.63
CA SER A 4 -6.35 11.92 0.61
C SER A 4 -5.28 12.81 1.20
N PHE A 5 -4.02 12.43 1.01
CA PHE A 5 -2.84 13.20 1.39
C PHE A 5 -2.12 13.59 0.11
N SER A 6 -1.59 14.81 0.04
CA SER A 6 -0.88 15.27 -1.15
C SER A 6 0.33 16.13 -0.78
N MET A 7 1.38 16.03 -1.58
CA MET A 7 2.56 16.88 -1.48
C MET A 7 3.22 17.06 -2.85
N GLU A 8 4.00 18.13 -2.99
CA GLU A 8 4.89 18.28 -4.15
C GLU A 8 6.16 17.45 -3.97
N LEU A 9 6.45 16.58 -4.93
CA LEU A 9 7.65 15.75 -4.97
C LEU A 9 8.28 15.86 -6.36
N ALA A 10 9.53 16.33 -6.44
CA ALA A 10 10.29 16.45 -7.68
C ALA A 10 9.51 17.13 -8.84
N GLY A 11 8.79 18.21 -8.52
CA GLY A 11 8.05 19.04 -9.50
C GLY A 11 6.71 18.47 -9.97
N ARG A 12 6.19 17.44 -9.30
CA ARG A 12 4.87 16.86 -9.55
C ARG A 12 4.14 16.60 -8.23
N THR A 13 2.82 16.66 -8.27
CA THR A 13 2.01 16.30 -7.11
C THR A 13 1.99 14.78 -6.91
N LEU A 14 2.43 14.33 -5.73
CA LEU A 14 2.20 12.98 -5.23
C LEU A 14 0.91 12.99 -4.39
N THR A 15 -0.03 12.12 -4.73
CA THR A 15 -1.27 11.95 -3.98
C THR A 15 -1.40 10.51 -3.48
N VAL A 16 -1.82 10.36 -2.23
CA VAL A 16 -2.03 9.07 -1.57
C VAL A 16 -3.42 9.02 -0.97
N ASP A 17 -4.24 8.09 -1.47
CA ASP A 17 -5.57 7.81 -0.95
C ASP A 17 -5.53 6.61 0.00
N VAL A 18 -5.98 6.81 1.24
CA VAL A 18 -6.06 5.76 2.27
C VAL A 18 -7.53 5.43 2.56
N GLY A 19 -7.87 4.14 2.47
CA GLY A 19 -9.24 3.64 2.70
C GLY A 19 -10.18 3.79 1.50
N ARG A 20 -9.64 4.06 0.30
CA ARG A 20 -10.42 4.14 -0.96
C ARG A 20 -10.71 2.76 -1.55
N VAL A 21 -9.73 1.86 -1.50
CA VAL A 21 -9.79 0.49 -2.04
C VAL A 21 -9.15 -0.49 -1.05
N ALA A 22 -9.30 -1.80 -1.30
CA ALA A 22 -8.71 -2.88 -0.48
C ALA A 22 -9.07 -2.79 1.01
N ALA A 23 -10.34 -2.52 1.33
CA ALA A 23 -10.84 -2.28 2.69
C ALA A 23 -10.68 -3.44 3.68
N GLN A 24 -10.34 -4.64 3.20
CA GLN A 24 -10.09 -5.82 4.04
C GLN A 24 -8.62 -5.97 4.44
N ALA A 25 -7.69 -5.28 3.78
CA ALA A 25 -6.29 -5.28 4.19
C ALA A 25 -6.13 -4.47 5.50
N ASN A 26 -5.13 -4.82 6.32
CA ASN A 26 -4.81 -4.03 7.52
C ASN A 26 -4.44 -2.58 7.16
N GLY A 27 -3.77 -2.39 6.02
CA GLY A 27 -3.52 -1.07 5.44
C GLY A 27 -3.48 -1.11 3.92
N ALA A 28 -4.00 -0.06 3.28
CA ALA A 28 -3.94 0.13 1.84
C ALA A 28 -3.67 1.60 1.49
N ALA A 29 -2.66 1.83 0.67
CA ALA A 29 -2.29 3.13 0.14
C ALA A 29 -2.37 3.10 -1.38
N PHE A 30 -3.29 3.87 -1.94
CA PHE A 30 -3.44 4.02 -3.38
C PHE A 30 -2.80 5.32 -3.85
N MET A 31 -1.66 5.18 -4.51
CA MET A 31 -0.77 6.29 -4.82
C MET A 31 -0.89 6.67 -6.30
N HIS A 32 -0.85 7.97 -6.57
CA HIS A 32 -0.82 8.56 -7.90
C HIS A 32 0.30 9.58 -7.97
N TYR A 33 1.10 9.52 -9.03
CA TYR A 33 2.19 10.45 -9.26
C TYR A 33 2.33 10.73 -10.76
N GLY A 34 1.74 11.84 -11.20
CA GLY A 34 1.45 12.03 -12.63
C GLY A 34 0.51 10.93 -13.14
N ASP A 35 0.89 10.29 -14.25
CA ASP A 35 0.11 9.21 -14.87
C ASP A 35 0.38 7.82 -14.27
N THR A 36 1.38 7.69 -13.40
CA THR A 36 1.69 6.41 -12.74
C THR A 36 0.81 6.19 -11.52
N THR A 37 0.24 4.99 -11.41
CA THR A 37 -0.53 4.58 -10.24
C THR A 37 0.03 3.30 -9.63
N VAL A 38 0.03 3.24 -8.30
CA VAL A 38 0.49 2.07 -7.53
C VAL A 38 -0.47 1.83 -6.38
N LEU A 39 -0.95 0.59 -6.25
CA LEU A 39 -1.66 0.13 -5.07
C LEU A 39 -0.69 -0.66 -4.18
N SER A 40 -0.47 -0.18 -2.96
CA SER A 40 0.29 -0.89 -1.94
C SER A 40 -0.64 -1.35 -0.83
N THR A 41 -0.60 -2.64 -0.50
CA THR A 41 -1.39 -3.25 0.56
C THR A 41 -0.49 -3.95 1.55
N ALA A 42 -0.78 -3.83 2.84
CA ALA A 42 -0.09 -4.53 3.91
C ALA A 42 -1.09 -5.35 4.73
N THR A 43 -0.76 -6.61 4.96
CA THR A 43 -1.54 -7.52 5.81
C THR A 43 -0.63 -8.17 6.85
N ALA A 44 -1.12 -8.25 8.09
CA ALA A 44 -0.43 -8.87 9.20
C ALA A 44 -1.42 -9.70 10.02
N SER A 45 -0.98 -10.85 10.51
CA SER A 45 -1.78 -11.66 11.43
C SER A 45 -1.84 -10.99 12.81
N ASP A 46 -2.98 -11.14 13.49
CA ASP A 46 -3.16 -10.62 14.86
C ASP A 46 -2.24 -11.31 15.88
N LYS A 47 -1.75 -12.51 15.55
CA LYS A 47 -0.87 -13.30 16.40
C LYS A 47 0.40 -13.72 15.63
N PRO A 48 1.55 -13.80 16.30
CA PRO A 48 2.73 -14.44 15.74
C PRO A 48 2.46 -15.90 15.37
N ARG A 49 3.23 -16.43 14.42
CA ARG A 49 3.18 -17.84 14.07
C ARG A 49 3.96 -18.64 15.12
N ASP A 50 3.36 -19.70 15.65
CA ASP A 50 4.03 -20.56 16.62
C ASP A 50 5.13 -21.40 15.94
N GLY A 51 6.22 -21.63 16.67
CA GLY A 51 7.31 -22.53 16.25
C GLY A 51 8.26 -21.96 15.20
N ILE A 52 8.28 -20.64 15.00
CA ILE A 52 9.30 -19.96 14.18
C ILE A 52 10.20 -19.07 15.03
N ASP A 53 11.47 -18.95 14.63
CA ASP A 53 12.51 -18.15 15.29
C ASP A 53 12.94 -16.93 14.46
N PHE A 54 12.23 -16.64 13.37
CA PHE A 54 12.47 -15.50 12.48
C PHE A 54 11.18 -14.71 12.21
N PHE A 55 11.31 -13.52 11.62
CA PHE A 55 10.17 -12.70 11.22
C PHE A 55 9.74 -13.04 9.79
N PRO A 56 8.55 -13.64 9.58
CA PRO A 56 8.10 -14.05 8.25
C PRO A 56 7.50 -12.86 7.51
N LEU A 57 8.36 -12.08 6.84
CA LEU A 57 7.96 -10.98 5.98
C LEU A 57 8.13 -11.37 4.51
N SER A 58 7.13 -11.09 3.71
CA SER A 58 7.18 -11.22 2.25
C SER A 58 6.75 -9.92 1.61
N VAL A 59 7.44 -9.57 0.53
CA VAL A 59 7.13 -8.39 -0.29
C VAL A 59 6.97 -8.87 -1.71
N GLU A 60 5.79 -8.63 -2.27
CA GLU A 60 5.47 -8.97 -3.65
C GLU A 60 5.27 -7.67 -4.43
N TYR A 61 5.91 -7.59 -5.59
CA TYR A 61 5.78 -6.49 -6.53
C TYR A 61 5.35 -7.06 -7.88
N GLU A 62 4.26 -6.53 -8.42
CA GLU A 62 3.71 -6.96 -9.69
C GLU A 62 3.35 -5.74 -10.53
N GLU A 63 3.87 -5.67 -11.75
CA GLU A 63 3.44 -4.71 -12.77
C GLU A 63 2.31 -5.33 -13.61
N LYS A 64 1.30 -4.53 -13.92
CA LYS A 64 0.19 -4.97 -14.77
C LYS A 64 0.31 -4.37 -16.17
N ILE A 65 0.08 -5.18 -17.20
CA ILE A 65 0.26 -4.83 -18.62
C ILE A 65 -1.04 -4.27 -19.27
N TYR A 66 -2.08 -4.05 -18.47
CA TYR A 66 -3.35 -3.49 -18.97
C TYR A 66 -3.29 -1.98 -19.21
#